data_AF-A0A259DVM3-F1
#
_entry.id   AF-A0A259DVM3-F1
#
_cell.length_a   1.000
_cell.length_b   1.000
_cell.length_c   1.000
_cell.angle_alpha   90.00
_cell.angle_beta   90.00
_cell.angle_gamma   90.00
#
_symmetry.space_group_name_H-M   'P 1'
#
loop_
_entity.id
_entity.type
_entity.pdbx_description
1 polymer ?
#
loop_
_entity_poly.entity_id
_entity_poly.type
_entity_poly.pdbx_seq_one_letter_code
_entity_poly.pdbx_strand_id
1 'polypeptide(L)'
;MSDRSTKRQSASLAEMVELTAGEQACIIINILTDFASEPARLVKFCEHVGFDLSALTTTTDLIPAWLGHYRIKRGVYDVDRACKDLATWPPIAAMIAKELRGKSRAV
;
A
#
# COMPACT_ATOMS: atom_id res chain seq x y z
N MET A 1 8.92 50.83 -2.90
CA MET A 1 9.80 49.86 -3.57
C MET A 1 10.11 48.76 -2.56
N SER A 2 9.11 48.00 -2.16
CA SER A 2 8.51 46.87 -2.91
C SER A 2 9.40 45.63 -2.77
N ASP A 3 8.99 44.81 -1.82
CA ASP A 3 8.85 43.37 -1.94
C ASP A 3 10.13 42.54 -2.14
N ARG A 4 10.70 42.11 -1.01
CA ARG A 4 11.64 40.99 -0.94
C ARG A 4 11.01 39.81 -0.20
N SER A 5 9.69 39.66 -0.31
CA SER A 5 8.87 38.65 0.36
C SER A 5 8.26 37.68 -0.66
N THR A 6 9.07 36.89 -1.37
CA THR A 6 8.56 35.75 -2.19
C THR A 6 9.68 34.82 -2.70
N LYS A 7 10.63 34.41 -1.85
CA LYS A 7 11.60 33.34 -2.22
C LYS A 7 11.80 32.25 -1.15
N ARG A 8 10.79 32.00 -0.33
CA ARG A 8 10.75 30.86 0.62
C ARG A 8 9.44 30.07 0.58
N GLN A 9 8.76 30.06 -0.56
CA GLN A 9 7.54 29.25 -0.76
C GLN A 9 7.64 28.48 -2.07
N SER A 10 8.62 27.59 -2.14
CA SER A 10 8.64 26.51 -3.13
C SER A 10 9.53 25.38 -2.62
N ALA A 11 9.40 25.03 -1.33
CA ALA A 11 9.64 23.66 -0.93
C ALA A 11 8.47 22.89 -1.54
N SER A 12 8.65 22.45 -2.78
CA SER A 12 7.67 21.59 -3.44
C SER A 12 7.50 20.33 -2.60
N LEU A 13 6.33 19.70 -2.69
CA LEU A 13 6.03 18.36 -2.17
C LEU A 13 7.13 17.29 -2.46
N ALA A 14 8.11 17.59 -3.32
CA ALA A 14 9.28 16.78 -3.65
C ALA A 14 10.39 16.71 -2.58
N GLU A 15 10.26 17.34 -1.41
CA GLU A 15 10.83 16.73 -0.18
C GLU A 15 9.96 15.51 0.22
N MET A 16 9.70 14.64 -0.76
CA MET A 16 9.07 13.35 -0.58
C MET A 16 10.03 12.54 0.26
N VAL A 17 9.61 12.19 1.47
CA VAL A 17 10.30 11.22 2.31
C VAL A 17 10.50 9.95 1.49
N GLU A 18 11.72 9.71 0.99
CA GLU A 18 12.08 8.42 0.41
C GLU A 18 12.02 7.40 1.54
N LEU A 19 10.98 6.57 1.54
CA LEU A 19 10.83 5.48 2.51
C LEU A 19 12.06 4.58 2.44
N THR A 20 12.65 4.31 3.59
CA THR A 20 13.71 3.30 3.72
C THR A 20 13.16 1.93 3.32
N ALA A 21 14.05 1.00 2.94
CA ALA A 21 13.64 -0.37 2.61
C ALA A 21 12.86 -1.07 3.73
N GLY A 22 13.19 -0.73 4.99
CA GLY A 22 12.48 -1.25 6.17
C GLY A 22 11.05 -0.70 6.28
N GLU A 23 10.87 0.59 6.05
CA GLU A 23 9.54 1.22 6.04
C GLU A 23 8.66 0.69 4.90
N GLN A 24 9.22 0.53 3.71
CA GLN A 24 8.53 -0.06 2.57
C GLN A 24 8.05 -1.49 2.88
N ALA A 25 8.94 -2.33 3.43
CA ALA A 25 8.60 -3.68 3.83
C ALA A 25 7.52 -3.70 4.93
N CYS A 26 7.62 -2.80 5.91
CA CYS A 26 6.64 -2.67 6.99
C CYS A 26 5.24 -2.35 6.45
N ILE A 27 5.12 -1.39 5.53
CA ILE A 27 3.84 -1.04 4.90
C ILE A 27 3.25 -2.25 4.18
N ILE A 28 4.05 -2.95 3.37
CA ILE A 28 3.59 -4.12 2.61
C ILE A 28 3.15 -5.26 3.54
N ILE A 29 3.86 -5.50 4.64
CA ILE A 29 3.50 -6.52 5.64
C ILE A 29 2.21 -6.12 6.37
N ASN A 30 2.01 -4.84 6.70
CA ASN A 30 0.83 -4.39 7.41
C ASN A 30 -0.46 -4.68 6.63
N ILE A 31 -0.43 -4.73 5.29
CA ILE A 31 -1.57 -5.17 4.49
C ILE A 31 -2.03 -6.57 4.90
N LEU A 32 -1.12 -7.50 5.20
CA LEU A 32 -1.50 -8.85 5.68
C LEU A 32 -2.16 -8.79 7.06
N THR A 33 -1.71 -7.87 7.92
CA THR A 33 -2.23 -7.74 9.29
C THR A 33 -3.68 -7.27 9.34
N ASP A 34 -4.14 -6.53 8.32
CA ASP A 34 -5.56 -6.14 8.17
C ASP A 34 -6.50 -7.35 8.03
N PHE A 35 -5.95 -8.53 7.72
CA PHE A 35 -6.69 -9.78 7.58
C PHE A 35 -6.49 -10.76 8.73
N ALA A 36 -5.77 -10.38 9.81
CA ALA A 36 -5.39 -11.29 10.88
C ALA A 36 -6.60 -12.01 11.55
N SER A 37 -7.75 -11.33 11.64
CA SER A 37 -8.99 -11.89 12.19
C SER A 37 -9.86 -12.60 11.15
N GLU A 38 -9.54 -12.53 9.86
CA GLU A 38 -10.36 -13.07 8.77
C GLU A 38 -9.52 -13.82 7.71
N PRO A 39 -8.98 -15.02 8.05
CA PRO A 39 -8.08 -15.77 7.16
C PRO A 39 -8.69 -16.10 5.79
N ALA A 40 -10.00 -16.34 5.72
CA ALA A 40 -10.68 -16.60 4.45
C ALA A 40 -10.69 -15.36 3.52
N ARG A 41 -10.69 -14.14 4.08
CA ARG A 41 -10.54 -12.91 3.31
C ARG A 41 -9.11 -12.74 2.82
N LEU A 42 -8.11 -13.13 3.63
CA LEU A 42 -6.72 -13.14 3.21
C LEU A 42 -6.51 -14.01 1.97
N VAL A 43 -7.07 -15.23 1.94
CA VAL A 43 -6.95 -16.14 0.78
C VAL A 43 -7.52 -15.48 -0.49
N LYS A 44 -8.74 -14.91 -0.41
CA LYS A 44 -9.35 -14.20 -1.54
C LYS A 44 -8.57 -12.96 -1.97
N PHE A 45 -7.92 -12.28 -1.03
CA PHE A 45 -7.05 -11.16 -1.35
C PHE A 45 -5.78 -11.63 -2.06
N CYS A 46 -5.17 -12.73 -1.62
CA CYS A 46 -4.04 -13.36 -2.31
C CYS A 46 -4.41 -13.73 -3.75
N GLU A 47 -5.58 -14.33 -3.97
CA GLU A 47 -6.10 -14.61 -5.32
C GLU A 47 -6.27 -13.33 -6.16
N HIS A 48 -6.83 -12.27 -5.55
CA HIS A 48 -7.04 -10.99 -6.24
C HIS A 48 -5.73 -10.37 -6.75
N VAL A 49 -4.66 -10.42 -5.95
CA VAL A 49 -3.36 -9.83 -6.31
C VAL A 49 -2.46 -10.80 -7.10
N GLY A 50 -2.92 -12.03 -7.33
CA GLY A 50 -2.15 -13.08 -7.99
C GLY A 50 -0.99 -13.62 -7.15
N PHE A 51 -1.13 -13.62 -5.82
CA PHE A 51 -0.18 -14.24 -4.92
C PHE A 51 -0.52 -15.73 -4.71
N ASP A 52 0.37 -16.60 -5.20
CA ASP A 52 0.19 -18.05 -5.11
C ASP A 52 0.62 -18.60 -3.75
N LEU A 53 -0.37 -18.88 -2.90
CA LEU A 53 -0.16 -19.49 -1.59
C LEU A 53 0.29 -20.97 -1.69
N SER A 54 0.04 -21.65 -2.80
CA SER A 54 0.42 -23.06 -2.97
C SER A 54 1.92 -23.25 -3.17
N ALA A 55 2.63 -22.17 -3.54
CA ALA A 55 4.08 -22.16 -3.65
C ALA A 55 4.80 -22.14 -2.28
N LEU A 56 4.07 -21.92 -1.18
CA LEU A 56 4.64 -21.89 0.17
C LEU A 56 4.83 -23.30 0.72
N THR A 57 6.05 -23.61 1.17
CA THR A 57 6.33 -24.90 1.81
C THR A 57 5.98 -24.88 3.29
N THR A 58 6.17 -23.73 3.93
CA THR A 58 5.93 -23.51 5.36
C THR A 58 5.32 -22.14 5.61
N THR A 59 4.68 -21.96 6.78
CA THR A 59 4.14 -20.65 7.18
C THR A 59 5.23 -19.58 7.36
N THR A 60 6.46 -20.00 7.66
CA THR A 60 7.62 -19.10 7.76
C THR A 60 8.03 -18.49 6.41
N ASP A 61 7.62 -19.11 5.29
CA ASP A 61 7.90 -18.61 3.95
C ASP A 61 6.97 -17.46 3.54
N LEU A 62 5.85 -17.26 4.25
CA LEU A 62 4.82 -16.30 3.87
C LEU A 62 5.37 -14.87 3.76
N ILE A 63 6.02 -14.36 4.81
CA ILE A 63 6.51 -12.97 4.84
C ILE A 63 7.61 -12.74 3.78
N PRO A 64 8.65 -13.60 3.67
CA PRO A 64 9.64 -13.47 2.59
C PRO A 64 9.04 -13.54 1.18
N ALA A 65 8.09 -14.47 0.94
CA ALA A 65 7.44 -14.61 -0.35
C ALA A 65 6.55 -13.40 -0.68
N TRP A 66 5.80 -12.90 0.31
CA TRP A 66 4.96 -11.72 0.17
C TRP A 66 5.77 -10.47 -0.18
N LEU A 67 6.89 -10.23 0.55
CA LEU A 67 7.81 -9.15 0.20
C LEU A 67 8.43 -9.37 -1.19
N GLY A 68 8.73 -10.61 -1.56
CA GLY A 68 9.20 -10.98 -2.89
C GLY A 68 8.22 -10.63 -4.01
N HIS A 69 6.92 -10.79 -3.77
CA HIS A 69 5.86 -10.48 -4.73
C HIS A 69 5.80 -8.99 -5.14
N TYR A 70 6.21 -8.08 -4.24
CA TYR A 70 6.28 -6.64 -4.50
C TYR A 70 7.71 -6.12 -4.69
N ARG A 71 8.72 -7.00 -4.80
CA ARG A 71 10.11 -6.56 -4.91
C ARG A 71 10.44 -6.13 -6.34
N ILE A 72 10.90 -4.89 -6.50
CA ILE A 72 11.43 -4.39 -7.78
C ILE A 72 12.88 -4.83 -7.96
N LYS A 73 13.70 -4.56 -6.94
CA LYS A 73 15.12 -4.97 -6.87
C LYS A 73 15.55 -5.12 -5.41
N ARG A 74 16.78 -5.56 -5.17
CA ARG A 74 17.30 -5.71 -3.80
C ARG A 74 17.17 -4.40 -3.02
N GLY A 75 16.46 -4.44 -1.89
CA GLY A 75 16.26 -3.29 -1.01
C GLY A 75 15.25 -2.26 -1.51
N VAL A 76 14.47 -2.54 -2.56
CA VAL A 76 13.44 -1.63 -3.09
C VAL A 76 12.18 -2.42 -3.41
N TYR A 77 11.08 -1.99 -2.81
CA TYR A 77 9.75 -2.59 -2.97
C TYR A 77 8.78 -1.62 -3.63
N ASP A 78 7.82 -2.18 -4.37
CA ASP A 78 6.74 -1.46 -5.04
C ASP A 78 5.58 -1.24 -4.07
N VAL A 79 5.74 -0.24 -3.20
CA VAL A 79 4.71 0.15 -2.23
C VAL A 79 3.47 0.69 -2.93
N ASP A 80 3.63 1.41 -4.04
CA ASP A 80 2.52 1.98 -4.81
C ASP A 80 1.64 0.88 -5.39
N ARG A 81 2.25 -0.18 -5.96
CA ARG A 81 1.50 -1.36 -6.41
C ARG A 81 0.76 -2.03 -5.25
N ALA A 82 1.41 -2.25 -4.12
CA ALA A 82 0.77 -2.88 -2.96
C ALA A 82 -0.45 -2.08 -2.46
N CYS A 83 -0.32 -0.75 -2.37
CA CYS A 83 -1.42 0.14 -2.02
C CYS A 83 -2.53 0.13 -3.08
N LYS A 84 -2.18 0.09 -4.36
CA LYS A 84 -3.15 0.02 -5.46
C LYS A 84 -3.93 -1.29 -5.45
N ASP A 85 -3.25 -2.41 -5.23
CA ASP A 85 -3.86 -3.73 -5.15
C ASP A 85 -4.84 -3.79 -3.97
N LEU A 86 -4.48 -3.22 -2.81
CA LEU A 86 -5.41 -3.08 -1.69
C LEU A 86 -6.61 -2.16 -2.02
N ALA A 87 -6.36 -1.00 -2.63
CA ALA A 87 -7.40 0.00 -2.94
C ALA A 87 -8.38 -0.47 -4.03
N THR A 88 -7.95 -1.38 -4.90
CA THR A 88 -8.77 -1.94 -6.00
C THR A 88 -9.44 -3.25 -5.64
N TRP A 89 -9.12 -3.83 -4.47
CA TRP A 89 -9.81 -5.01 -3.99
C TRP A 89 -11.30 -4.71 -3.72
N PRO A 90 -12.26 -5.48 -4.29
CA PRO A 90 -13.66 -5.04 -4.37
C PRO A 90 -14.31 -4.60 -3.04
N PRO A 91 -14.09 -5.27 -1.89
CA PRO A 91 -14.61 -4.80 -0.61
C PRO A 91 -14.09 -3.43 -0.20
N ILE A 92 -12.79 -3.17 -0.38
CA ILE A 92 -12.15 -1.90 -0.02
C ILE A 92 -12.52 -0.80 -1.02
N ALA A 93 -12.52 -1.11 -2.32
CA ALA A 93 -12.95 -0.19 -3.36
C ALA A 93 -14.40 0.30 -3.13
N ALA A 94 -15.30 -0.62 -2.75
CA ALA A 94 -16.69 -0.28 -2.42
C ALA A 94 -16.79 0.63 -1.19
N MET A 95 -15.99 0.37 -0.15
CA MET A 95 -15.92 1.23 1.04
C MET A 95 -15.41 2.63 0.69
N ILE A 96 -14.32 2.74 -0.07
CA ILE A 96 -13.77 4.03 -0.52
C ILE A 96 -14.81 4.81 -1.32
N ALA A 97 -15.46 4.16 -2.30
CA ALA A 97 -16.48 4.81 -3.12
C ALA A 97 -17.68 5.31 -2.31
N LYS A 98 -18.12 4.55 -1.28
CA LYS A 98 -19.18 4.96 -0.36
C LYS A 98 -18.79 6.23 0.41
N GLU A 99 -17.59 6.25 0.99
CA GLU A 99 -17.08 7.41 1.74
C GLU A 99 -16.94 8.66 0.87
N LEU A 100 -16.41 8.51 -0.35
CA LEU A 100 -16.27 9.62 -1.29
C LEU A 100 -17.62 10.21 -1.71
N ARG A 101 -18.61 9.35 -1.99
CA ARG A 101 -19.98 9.80 -2.32
C ARG A 101 -20.66 10.50 -1.14
N GLY A 102 -20.38 10.08 0.10
CA GLY A 102 -20.89 10.73 1.30
C GLY A 102 -20.31 12.14 1.50
N LYS A 103 -19.02 12.32 1.24
CA LYS A 103 -18.34 13.63 1.32
C LYS A 103 -18.82 14.61 0.24
N SER A 104 -19.10 14.16 -0.97
CA SER A 104 -19.61 15.02 -2.05
C SER A 104 -21.05 15.51 -1.85
N ARG A 105 -21.80 14.94 -0.91
CA ARG A 105 -23.20 15.32 -0.64
C ARG A 105 -23.35 16.30 0.54
N ALA A 106 -22.25 16.63 1.21
CA ALA A 106 -22.19 17.52 2.37
C ALA A 106 -21.70 18.94 2.04
N VAL A 107 -21.71 19.32 0.75
CA VAL A 107 -21.33 20.67 0.26
C VAL A 107 -22.49 21.24 -0.54
#